data_AF-A0A963F0X8-F1
#
_entry.id   AF-A0A963F0X8-F1
#
_cell.length_a   1.000
_cell.length_b   1.000
_cell.length_c   1.000
_cell.angle_alpha   90.00
_cell.angle_beta   90.00
_cell.angle_gamma   90.00
#
_symmetry.space_group_name_H-M   'P 1'
#
loop_
_entity.id
_entity.type
_entity.pdbx_description
1 polymer ?
#
loop_
_entity_poly.entity_id
_entity_poly.type
_entity_poly.pdbx_seq_one_letter_code
_entity_poly.pdbx_strand_id
1 'polypeptide(L)'
;MPLTTPVEREHLHSRDVKCQGFRRRDGLWDIEAHLIDTKTFTFPNRDRGGVIAAGEPLHGMSLRVTLDLDFVIHGIEAVTDYSPFTICVNASTAMKRLVGLKIAPNWLDEVRRRIGKTEGCTHLIELLRPMASTAYQTMHFAREEREDQKTVRSRPRIIDTCHALASNGPIVKLEWPDFYTGED
;
A
#
# COMPACT_ATOMS: atom_id res chain seq x y z
N MET A 1 -12.81 -18.45 -7.05
CA MET A 1 -12.70 -17.04 -7.52
C MET A 1 -13.79 -16.82 -8.56
N PRO A 2 -14.72 -15.87 -8.37
CA PRO A 2 -15.85 -15.68 -9.28
C PRO A 2 -15.46 -14.89 -10.54
N LEU A 3 -14.53 -15.45 -11.33
CA LEU A 3 -14.24 -14.98 -12.69
C LEU A 3 -14.80 -16.00 -13.68
N THR A 4 -14.93 -15.58 -14.94
CA THR A 4 -15.23 -16.51 -16.04
C THR A 4 -14.13 -17.57 -16.17
N THR A 5 -14.49 -18.73 -16.73
CA THR A 5 -13.52 -19.80 -16.99
C THR A 5 -12.43 -19.29 -17.94
N PRO A 6 -11.14 -19.36 -17.54
CA PRO A 6 -10.04 -18.93 -18.39
C PRO A 6 -9.78 -19.92 -19.52
N VAL A 7 -9.09 -19.48 -20.57
CA VAL A 7 -8.46 -20.38 -21.56
C VAL A 7 -7.34 -21.20 -20.90
N GLU A 8 -6.88 -22.25 -21.59
CA GLU A 8 -5.71 -23.03 -21.17
C GLU A 8 -4.49 -22.13 -20.98
N ARG A 9 -3.75 -22.35 -19.89
CA ARG A 9 -2.60 -21.53 -19.47
C ARG A 9 -1.72 -22.27 -18.47
N GLU A 10 -0.46 -21.85 -18.38
CA GLU A 10 0.50 -22.33 -17.40
C GLU A 10 0.71 -21.30 -16.28
N HIS A 11 0.85 -21.75 -15.04
CA HIS A 11 1.22 -20.88 -13.93
C HIS A 11 2.75 -20.73 -13.87
N LEU A 12 3.25 -19.50 -14.02
CA LEU A 12 4.69 -19.22 -14.08
C LEU A 12 5.24 -18.46 -12.85
N HIS A 13 4.39 -17.66 -12.21
CA HIS A 13 4.82 -16.70 -11.20
C HIS A 13 3.68 -16.39 -10.24
N SER A 14 4.00 -16.38 -8.95
CA SER A 14 3.12 -15.86 -7.89
C SER A 14 3.76 -14.64 -7.26
N ARG A 15 2.93 -13.62 -7.01
CA ARG A 15 3.25 -12.48 -6.16
C ARG A 15 2.17 -12.39 -5.09
N ASP A 16 2.57 -12.56 -3.84
CA ASP A 16 1.73 -12.42 -2.67
C ASP A 16 2.09 -11.13 -1.95
N VAL A 17 1.11 -10.22 -1.84
CA VAL A 17 1.24 -8.98 -1.06
C VAL A 17 0.22 -8.99 0.06
N LYS A 18 0.71 -8.92 1.29
CA LYS A 18 -0.13 -8.82 2.50
C LYS A 18 0.12 -7.47 3.16
N CYS A 19 -0.95 -6.71 3.38
CA CYS A 19 -0.89 -5.46 4.13
C CYS A 19 -1.76 -5.54 5.38
N GLN A 20 -1.27 -5.05 6.51
CA GLN A 20 -1.95 -5.07 7.80
C GLN A 20 -1.83 -3.70 8.46
N GLY A 21 -2.86 -3.26 9.17
CA GLY A 21 -2.87 -1.99 9.88
C GLY A 21 -3.08 -2.17 11.38
N PHE A 22 -2.37 -1.38 12.17
CA PHE A 22 -2.33 -1.48 13.63
C PHE A 22 -2.42 -0.09 14.27
N ARG A 23 -3.25 0.05 15.30
CA ARG A 23 -3.24 1.25 16.16
C ARG A 23 -2.19 1.07 17.26
N ARG A 24 -1.29 2.05 17.41
CA ARG A 24 -0.28 2.07 18.47
C ARG A 24 -0.82 2.71 19.74
N ARG A 25 -0.14 2.47 20.86
CA ARG A 25 -0.49 3.03 22.17
C ARG A 25 -0.16 4.52 22.30
N ASP A 26 0.76 5.03 21.49
CA ASP A 26 1.19 6.43 21.47
C ASP A 26 0.31 7.33 20.57
N GLY A 27 -0.79 6.80 20.04
CA GLY A 27 -1.70 7.56 19.19
C GLY A 27 -1.28 7.65 17.72
N LEU A 28 -0.29 6.85 17.28
CA LEU A 28 0.06 6.66 15.88
C LEU A 28 -0.49 5.33 15.32
N TRP A 29 -0.30 5.08 14.03
CA TRP A 29 -0.67 3.84 13.35
C TRP A 29 0.52 3.25 12.62
N ASP A 30 0.70 1.94 12.71
CA ASP A 30 1.64 1.22 11.86
C ASP A 30 0.88 0.49 10.76
N ILE A 31 1.36 0.64 9.53
CA ILE A 31 0.95 -0.16 8.38
C ILE A 31 2.14 -1.02 7.99
N GLU A 32 1.93 -2.33 7.94
CA GLU A 32 2.94 -3.31 7.59
C GLU A 32 2.58 -3.96 6.26
N ALA A 33 3.53 -4.06 5.35
CA ALA A 33 3.42 -4.82 4.12
C ALA A 33 4.49 -5.89 4.02
N HIS A 34 4.11 -7.04 3.48
CA HIS A 34 4.99 -8.15 3.15
C HIS A 34 4.76 -8.55 1.70
N LEU A 35 5.84 -8.66 0.92
CA LEU A 35 5.84 -9.13 -0.47
C LEU A 35 6.63 -10.41 -0.57
N ILE A 36 6.04 -11.44 -1.18
CA ILE A 36 6.73 -12.65 -1.62
C ILE A 36 6.49 -12.87 -3.11
N ASP A 37 7.56 -13.02 -3.86
CA ASP A 37 7.54 -13.42 -5.26
C ASP A 37 8.14 -14.82 -5.41
N THR A 38 7.46 -15.75 -6.08
CA THR A 38 7.98 -17.09 -6.40
C THR A 38 7.78 -17.43 -7.88
N LYS A 39 8.52 -18.41 -8.38
CA LYS A 39 8.35 -18.97 -9.73
C LYS A 39 8.10 -20.46 -9.64
N THR A 40 7.35 -21.02 -10.59
CA THR A 40 7.04 -22.46 -10.66
C THR A 40 8.17 -23.29 -11.29
N PHE A 41 9.22 -22.64 -11.76
CA PHE A 41 10.38 -23.28 -12.39
C PHE A 41 11.70 -22.79 -11.77
N THR A 42 12.69 -23.67 -11.76
CA THR A 42 14.07 -23.37 -11.33
C THR A 42 14.78 -22.59 -12.42
N PHE A 43 15.58 -21.60 -12.05
CA PHE A 43 16.36 -20.80 -13.00
C PHE A 43 17.74 -20.43 -12.45
N PRO A 44 18.74 -20.16 -13.33
CA PRO A 44 20.08 -19.78 -12.89
C PRO A 44 20.11 -18.44 -12.16
N ASN A 45 20.89 -18.37 -11.09
CA ASN A 45 21.21 -17.12 -10.40
C ASN A 45 22.59 -17.21 -9.75
N ARG A 46 23.53 -16.39 -10.20
CA ARG A 46 24.92 -16.39 -9.71
C ARG A 46 25.03 -16.03 -8.23
N ASP A 47 24.32 -15.00 -7.81
CA ASP A 47 24.40 -14.41 -6.46
C ASP A 47 23.78 -15.32 -5.38
N ARG A 48 22.96 -16.28 -5.78
CA ARG A 48 22.22 -17.23 -4.94
C ARG A 48 22.80 -18.65 -4.97
N GLY A 49 24.07 -18.81 -5.36
CA GLY A 49 24.76 -20.11 -5.39
C GLY A 49 24.56 -20.91 -6.68
N GLY A 50 24.14 -20.25 -7.77
CA GLY A 50 24.02 -20.82 -9.11
C GLY A 50 22.59 -20.97 -9.59
N VAL A 51 21.62 -21.16 -8.68
CA VAL A 51 20.20 -21.35 -9.01
C VAL A 51 19.27 -20.78 -7.94
N ILE A 52 18.04 -20.45 -8.33
CA ILE A 52 16.89 -20.29 -7.42
C ILE A 52 15.90 -21.40 -7.79
N ALA A 53 15.49 -22.20 -6.81
CA ALA A 53 14.63 -23.35 -7.04
C ALA A 53 13.16 -22.94 -7.30
N ALA A 54 12.41 -23.79 -8.01
CA ALA A 54 10.96 -23.64 -8.12
C ALA A 54 10.31 -23.56 -6.72
N GLY A 55 9.38 -22.63 -6.54
CA GLY A 55 8.70 -22.34 -5.28
C GLY A 55 9.52 -21.53 -4.27
N GLU A 56 10.81 -21.33 -4.52
CA GLU A 56 11.67 -20.54 -3.64
C GLU A 56 11.42 -19.02 -3.84
N PRO A 57 11.40 -18.22 -2.75
CA PRO A 57 11.27 -16.77 -2.87
C PRO A 57 12.39 -16.13 -3.70
N LEU A 58 11.98 -15.49 -4.79
CA LEU A 58 12.80 -14.60 -5.59
C LEU A 58 12.92 -13.22 -4.91
N HIS A 59 11.79 -12.68 -4.46
CA HIS A 59 11.73 -11.48 -3.63
C HIS A 59 11.01 -11.81 -2.35
N GLY A 60 11.53 -11.29 -1.24
CA GLY A 60 10.93 -11.37 0.08
C GLY A 60 11.26 -10.10 0.81
N MET A 61 10.26 -9.25 1.02
CA MET A 61 10.46 -7.90 1.54
C MET A 61 9.39 -7.50 2.53
N SER A 62 9.81 -6.82 3.60
CA SER A 62 8.93 -6.24 4.61
C SER A 62 9.07 -4.73 4.63
N LEU A 63 7.96 -4.02 4.78
CA LEU A 63 7.92 -2.55 4.90
C LEU A 63 6.93 -2.17 6.00
N ARG A 64 7.39 -1.44 7.02
CA ARG A 64 6.54 -0.82 8.04
C ARG A 64 6.57 0.69 7.87
N VAL A 65 5.40 1.33 7.90
CA VAL A 65 5.24 2.79 7.87
C VAL A 65 4.41 3.23 9.07
N THR A 66 4.92 4.18 9.86
CA THR A 66 4.22 4.80 10.97
C THR A 66 3.57 6.11 10.52
N LEU A 67 2.27 6.27 10.79
CA LEU A 67 1.44 7.38 10.33
C LEU A 67 0.69 8.07 11.48
N ASP A 68 0.41 9.36 11.33
CA ASP A 68 -0.62 10.07 12.08
C ASP A 68 -1.95 10.13 11.30
N LEU A 69 -3.00 10.68 11.91
CA LEU A 69 -4.32 10.83 11.28
C LEU A 69 -4.36 11.79 10.06
N ASP A 70 -3.29 12.55 9.83
CA ASP A 70 -3.10 13.37 8.65
C ASP A 70 -2.27 12.67 7.55
N PHE A 71 -1.98 11.38 7.76
CA PHE A 71 -1.19 10.51 6.89
C PHE A 71 0.24 11.00 6.65
N VAL A 72 0.83 11.71 7.61
CA VAL A 72 2.25 12.05 7.59
C VAL A 72 3.06 10.85 8.06
N ILE A 73 4.14 10.53 7.36
CA ILE A 73 5.06 9.45 7.71
C ILE A 73 5.97 9.92 8.85
N HIS A 74 5.81 9.31 10.03
CA HIS A 74 6.65 9.55 11.21
C HIS A 74 7.83 8.57 11.30
N GLY A 75 7.66 7.38 10.73
CA GLY A 75 8.66 6.32 10.77
C GLY A 75 8.52 5.38 9.59
N ILE A 76 9.63 4.78 9.18
CA ILE A 76 9.65 3.80 8.10
C ILE A 76 10.80 2.81 8.29
N GLU A 77 10.50 1.52 8.15
CA GLU A 77 11.45 0.41 8.25
C GLU A 77 11.27 -0.50 7.05
N ALA A 78 12.37 -0.86 6.38
CA ALA A 78 12.35 -1.75 5.23
C ALA A 78 13.40 -2.86 5.40
N VAL A 79 13.02 -4.09 5.09
CA VAL A 79 13.88 -5.28 5.14
C VAL A 79 13.70 -6.06 3.84
N THR A 80 14.80 -6.62 3.34
CA THR A 80 14.81 -7.53 2.18
C THR A 80 15.46 -8.84 2.63
N ASP A 81 14.63 -9.86 2.81
CA ASP A 81 15.04 -11.20 3.23
C ASP A 81 15.48 -12.06 2.03
N TYR A 82 14.80 -11.88 0.88
CA TYR A 82 15.13 -12.56 -0.37
C TYR A 82 15.24 -11.56 -1.52
N SER A 83 16.32 -11.67 -2.29
CA SER A 83 16.54 -10.88 -3.49
C SER A 83 17.43 -11.62 -4.51
N PRO A 84 17.28 -11.35 -5.82
CA PRO A 84 18.10 -11.97 -6.85
C PRO A 84 19.54 -11.47 -6.87
N PHE A 85 19.82 -10.29 -6.31
CA PHE A 85 21.15 -9.69 -6.28
C PHE A 85 21.52 -9.32 -4.86
N THR A 86 22.74 -9.66 -4.45
CA THR A 86 23.25 -9.40 -3.09
C THR A 86 23.18 -7.91 -2.70
N ILE A 87 23.34 -7.01 -3.66
CA ILE A 87 23.33 -5.55 -3.43
C ILE A 87 21.93 -4.97 -3.17
N CYS A 88 20.85 -5.69 -3.46
CA CYS A 88 19.48 -5.16 -3.37
C CYS A 88 19.12 -4.72 -1.95
N VAL A 89 19.70 -5.35 -0.92
CA VAL A 89 19.45 -5.01 0.49
C VAL A 89 19.76 -3.55 0.82
N ASN A 90 20.69 -2.92 0.08
CA ASN A 90 21.11 -1.54 0.30
C ASN A 90 20.00 -0.53 -0.01
N ALA A 91 19.07 -0.86 -0.91
CA ALA A 91 17.97 0.01 -1.32
C ALA A 91 16.97 0.28 -0.18
N SER A 92 16.91 -0.60 0.83
CA SER A 92 16.06 -0.45 2.02
C SER A 92 16.34 0.85 2.78
N THR A 93 17.60 1.31 2.80
CA THR A 93 18.01 2.52 3.52
C THR A 93 17.41 3.78 2.91
N ALA A 94 17.21 3.82 1.59
CA ALA A 94 16.66 4.98 0.90
C ALA A 94 15.21 5.28 1.30
N MET A 95 14.46 4.27 1.80
CA MET A 95 13.09 4.44 2.27
C MET A 95 12.98 5.44 3.41
N LYS A 96 14.02 5.60 4.25
CA LYS A 96 14.06 6.59 5.35
C LYS A 96 13.85 8.04 4.89
N ARG A 97 14.16 8.35 3.62
CA ARG A 97 13.95 9.68 3.03
C ARG A 97 12.46 10.05 2.90
N LEU A 98 11.56 9.08 3.05
CA LEU A 98 10.12 9.31 3.03
C LEU A 98 9.56 9.83 4.37
N VAL A 99 10.36 9.83 5.45
CA VAL A 99 9.92 10.44 6.71
C VAL A 99 9.58 11.92 6.49
N GLY A 100 8.46 12.36 7.05
CA GLY A 100 7.87 13.69 6.85
C GLY A 100 7.09 13.86 5.54
N LEU A 101 7.06 12.85 4.65
CA LEU A 101 6.17 12.87 3.49
C LEU A 101 4.74 12.54 3.91
N LYS A 102 3.76 13.21 3.29
CA LYS A 102 2.34 12.92 3.47
C LYS A 102 1.81 12.01 2.36
N ILE A 103 1.06 10.98 2.72
CA ILE A 103 0.29 10.18 1.76
C ILE A 103 -0.95 11.00 1.35
N ALA A 104 -0.92 11.52 0.14
CA ALA A 104 -1.93 12.43 -0.42
C ALA A 104 -2.05 12.18 -1.94
N PRO A 105 -3.02 12.78 -2.66
CA PRO A 105 -3.05 12.69 -4.12
C PRO A 105 -1.67 13.02 -4.74
N ASN A 106 -1.25 12.22 -5.72
CA ASN A 106 0.03 12.35 -6.46
C ASN A 106 1.34 12.20 -5.64
N TRP A 107 1.27 11.77 -4.37
CA TRP A 107 2.46 11.65 -3.50
C TRP A 107 3.56 10.69 -4.02
N LEU A 108 3.22 9.75 -4.90
CA LEU A 108 4.19 8.78 -5.43
C LEU A 108 5.24 9.41 -6.34
N ASP A 109 4.96 10.55 -6.96
CA ASP A 109 5.96 11.26 -7.74
C ASP A 109 7.00 11.90 -6.82
N GLU A 110 6.56 12.38 -5.66
CA GLU A 110 7.44 12.86 -4.60
C GLU A 110 8.25 11.73 -3.96
N VAL A 111 7.66 10.54 -3.78
CA VAL A 111 8.41 9.31 -3.38
C VAL A 111 9.57 9.06 -4.34
N ARG A 112 9.30 9.03 -5.65
CA ARG A 112 10.31 8.78 -6.68
C ARG A 112 11.38 9.87 -6.69
N ARG A 113 11.00 11.13 -6.46
CA ARG A 113 11.92 12.26 -6.37
C ARG A 113 12.85 12.16 -5.16
N ARG A 114 12.33 11.79 -3.99
CA ARG A 114 13.11 11.68 -2.74
C ARG A 114 14.03 10.47 -2.72
N ILE A 115 13.56 9.34 -3.25
CA ILE A 115 14.35 8.12 -3.29
C ILE A 115 15.39 8.18 -4.39
N GLY A 116 15.05 8.69 -5.57
CA GLY A 116 15.94 8.66 -6.74
C GLY A 116 15.83 7.33 -7.51
N LYS A 117 16.07 7.39 -8.83
CA LYS A 117 15.83 6.26 -9.74
C LYS A 117 16.72 5.04 -9.47
N THR A 118 17.97 5.26 -9.05
CA THR A 118 18.99 4.20 -8.90
C THR A 118 19.26 3.82 -7.45
N GLU A 119 18.74 4.58 -6.49
CA GLU A 119 18.94 4.34 -5.05
C GLU A 119 17.75 3.59 -4.43
N GLY A 120 16.63 3.50 -5.14
CA GLY A 120 15.42 2.82 -4.70
C GLY A 120 15.30 1.37 -5.16
N CYS A 121 14.37 0.65 -4.54
CA CYS A 121 13.91 -0.65 -5.02
C CYS A 121 12.49 -0.50 -5.58
N THR A 122 12.28 -0.90 -6.83
CA THR A 122 10.94 -0.88 -7.46
C THR A 122 9.92 -1.63 -6.61
N HIS A 123 10.28 -2.80 -6.07
CA HIS A 123 9.39 -3.62 -5.23
C HIS A 123 8.93 -2.91 -3.96
N LEU A 124 9.85 -2.24 -3.23
CA LEU A 124 9.50 -1.46 -2.05
C LEU A 124 8.64 -0.24 -2.39
N ILE A 125 8.89 0.41 -3.54
CA ILE A 125 8.07 1.53 -4.01
C ILE A 125 6.67 1.05 -4.42
N GLU A 126 6.56 -0.11 -5.05
CA GLU A 126 5.27 -0.70 -5.44
C GLU A 126 4.41 -1.05 -4.22
N LEU A 127 5.02 -1.51 -3.11
CA LEU A 127 4.33 -1.78 -1.85
C LEU A 127 3.65 -0.56 -1.23
N LEU A 128 4.15 0.65 -1.49
CA LEU A 128 3.57 1.88 -0.93
C LEU A 128 2.12 2.12 -1.37
N ARG A 129 1.72 1.68 -2.57
CA ARG A 129 0.35 1.82 -3.07
C ARG A 129 -0.67 1.00 -2.26
N PRO A 130 -0.55 -0.34 -2.16
CA PRO A 130 -1.47 -1.13 -1.35
C PRO A 130 -1.39 -0.74 0.14
N MET A 131 -0.22 -0.37 0.65
CA MET A 131 -0.10 0.17 2.01
C MET A 131 -0.92 1.42 2.23
N ALA A 132 -0.89 2.38 1.29
CA ALA A 132 -1.70 3.58 1.38
C ALA A 132 -3.20 3.24 1.45
N SER A 133 -3.68 2.34 0.59
CA SER A 133 -5.07 1.86 0.64
C SER A 133 -5.42 1.20 1.97
N THR A 134 -4.55 0.33 2.49
CA THR A 134 -4.71 -0.29 3.82
C THR A 134 -4.74 0.76 4.92
N ALA A 135 -3.91 1.80 4.84
CA ALA A 135 -3.90 2.91 5.79
C ALA A 135 -5.24 3.65 5.79
N TYR A 136 -5.74 4.03 4.61
CA TYR A 136 -7.02 4.72 4.48
C TYR A 136 -8.18 3.95 5.11
N GLN A 137 -8.23 2.63 4.88
CA GLN A 137 -9.27 1.77 5.44
C GLN A 137 -9.08 1.54 6.95
N THR A 138 -7.85 1.30 7.40
CA THR A 138 -7.52 1.05 8.81
C THR A 138 -7.85 2.26 9.69
N MET A 139 -7.58 3.47 9.18
CA MET A 139 -7.69 4.71 9.93
C MET A 139 -9.05 5.40 9.73
N HIS A 140 -9.96 4.82 8.93
CA HIS A 140 -11.23 5.44 8.56
C HIS A 140 -12.04 5.92 9.76
N PHE A 141 -12.40 5.01 10.67
CA PHE A 141 -13.22 5.33 11.85
C PHE A 141 -12.53 6.31 12.80
N ALA A 142 -11.22 6.16 13.04
CA ALA A 142 -10.48 7.11 13.87
C ALA A 142 -10.46 8.53 13.29
N ARG A 143 -10.52 8.65 11.96
CA ARG A 143 -10.65 9.95 11.30
C ARG A 143 -12.08 10.48 11.37
N GLU A 144 -13.10 9.63 11.26
CA GLU A 144 -14.50 10.04 11.46
C GLU A 144 -14.73 10.55 12.89
N GLU A 145 -14.26 9.83 13.91
CA GLU A 145 -14.33 10.27 15.32
C GLU A 145 -13.69 11.65 15.54
N ARG A 146 -12.58 11.94 14.84
CA ARG A 146 -11.92 13.25 14.89
C ARG A 146 -12.73 14.35 14.20
N GLU A 147 -13.46 14.01 13.13
CA GLU A 147 -14.31 14.97 12.41
C GLU A 147 -15.63 15.22 13.15
N ASP A 148 -16.22 14.22 13.81
CA ASP A 148 -17.46 14.35 14.59
C ASP A 148 -17.29 15.23 15.84
N GLN A 149 -16.05 15.39 16.33
CA GLN A 149 -15.73 16.35 17.39
C GLN A 149 -15.81 17.81 16.92
N LYS A 150 -15.94 18.07 15.61
CA LYS A 150 -16.07 19.43 15.07
C LYS A 150 -17.52 19.90 15.14
N THR A 151 -17.71 21.16 15.47
CA THR A 151 -19.05 21.79 15.57
C THR A 151 -19.73 22.01 14.21
N VAL A 152 -18.98 21.93 13.10
CA VAL A 152 -19.49 22.13 11.73
C VAL A 152 -19.38 20.83 10.94
N ARG A 153 -20.53 20.32 10.48
CA ARG A 153 -20.59 19.11 9.63
C ARG A 153 -20.11 19.44 8.23
N SER A 154 -18.92 18.98 7.86
CA SER A 154 -18.37 19.13 6.50
C SER A 154 -18.78 17.97 5.58
N ARG A 155 -18.76 18.18 4.26
CA ARG A 155 -18.95 17.10 3.27
C ARG A 155 -17.98 15.93 3.56
N PRO A 156 -18.49 14.69 3.79
CA PRO A 156 -17.64 13.54 4.03
C PRO A 156 -16.66 13.32 2.88
N ARG A 157 -15.38 13.14 3.21
CA ARG A 157 -14.31 12.95 2.21
C ARG A 157 -14.39 11.64 1.43
N ILE A 158 -15.28 10.74 1.85
CA ILE A 158 -15.47 9.43 1.22
C ILE A 158 -16.44 9.50 0.01
N ILE A 159 -17.23 10.57 -0.10
CA ILE A 159 -18.08 10.79 -1.28
C ILE A 159 -17.19 11.02 -2.52
N ASP A 160 -17.58 10.44 -3.66
CA ASP A 160 -16.88 10.43 -4.95
C ASP A 160 -15.55 9.66 -4.97
N THR A 161 -15.31 8.80 -3.97
CA THR A 161 -14.08 7.99 -3.91
C THR A 161 -14.23 6.57 -4.50
N CYS A 162 -15.47 6.11 -4.71
CA CYS A 162 -15.76 4.82 -5.34
C CYS A 162 -17.15 4.81 -5.97
N HIS A 163 -17.45 3.78 -6.76
CA HIS A 163 -18.74 3.64 -7.45
C HIS A 163 -19.94 3.67 -6.51
N ALA A 164 -19.86 2.98 -5.37
CA ALA A 164 -20.95 2.95 -4.39
C ALA A 164 -21.19 4.32 -3.74
N LEU A 165 -20.14 5.15 -3.63
CA LEU A 165 -20.17 6.43 -2.94
C LEU A 165 -20.17 7.62 -3.91
N ALA A 166 -20.55 7.41 -5.17
CA ALA A 166 -20.75 8.49 -6.13
C ALA A 166 -21.85 9.43 -5.61
N SER A 167 -21.64 10.74 -5.72
CA SER A 167 -22.58 11.73 -5.16
C SER A 167 -23.98 11.69 -5.77
N ASN A 168 -24.12 11.11 -6.97
CA ASN A 168 -25.40 10.86 -7.63
C ASN A 168 -25.92 9.42 -7.44
N GLY A 169 -25.28 8.62 -6.57
CA GLY A 169 -25.61 7.23 -6.33
C GLY A 169 -26.61 7.01 -5.18
N PRO A 170 -27.23 5.82 -5.12
CA PRO A 170 -28.29 5.52 -4.14
C PRO A 170 -27.81 5.51 -2.70
N ILE A 171 -26.54 5.13 -2.44
CA ILE A 171 -25.98 5.14 -1.07
C ILE A 171 -25.83 6.57 -0.56
N VAL A 172 -25.36 7.51 -1.38
CA VAL A 172 -25.23 8.92 -0.98
C VAL A 172 -26.61 9.55 -0.78
N LYS A 173 -27.60 9.21 -1.62
CA LYS A 173 -29.00 9.64 -1.42
C LYS A 173 -29.55 9.22 -0.06
N LEU A 174 -29.18 8.02 0.41
CA LEU A 174 -29.64 7.45 1.68
C LEU A 174 -28.87 7.99 2.91
N GLU A 175 -27.54 7.90 2.89
CA GLU A 175 -26.69 8.17 4.06
C GLU A 175 -26.33 9.66 4.21
N TRP A 176 -26.28 10.40 3.10
CA TRP A 176 -25.85 11.80 3.05
C TRP A 176 -26.71 12.64 2.08
N PRO A 177 -28.02 12.76 2.33
CA PRO A 177 -28.96 13.44 1.44
C PRO A 177 -28.57 14.90 1.15
N ASP A 178 -27.98 15.60 2.12
CA ASP A 178 -27.49 16.99 1.98
C ASP A 178 -26.38 17.14 0.92
N PHE A 179 -25.75 16.04 0.50
CA PHE A 179 -24.63 16.00 -0.44
C PHE A 179 -24.94 15.24 -1.73
N TYR A 180 -26.18 14.76 -1.90
CA TYR A 180 -26.65 14.07 -3.11
C TYR A 180 -26.79 15.03 -4.29
N THR A 181 -26.35 14.61 -5.48
CA THR A 181 -26.33 15.44 -6.70
C THR A 181 -27.05 14.80 -7.88
N GLY A 182 -27.77 13.69 -7.68
CA GLY A 182 -28.55 13.06 -8.74
C GLY A 182 -29.92 13.73 -8.90
N GLU A 183 -30.57 13.46 -10.01
CA GLU A 183 -31.97 13.87 -10.22
C GLU A 183 -32.89 12.95 -9.39
N ASP A 184 -34.08 13.46 -9.05
CA ASP A 184 -35.09 12.74 -8.27
C ASP A 184 -35.90 11.73 -9.09
#